data_AF-A0A8T0G2I6-F1
#
_entry.id   AF-A0A8T0G2I6-F1
#
_cell.length_a   1.000
_cell.length_b   1.000
_cell.length_c   1.000
_cell.angle_alpha   90.00
_cell.angle_beta   90.00
_cell.angle_gamma   90.00
#
_symmetry.space_group_name_H-M   'P 1'
#
loop_
_entity.id
_entity.type
_entity.pdbx_description
1 polymer ?
#
loop_
_entity_poly.entity_id
_entity_poly.type
_entity_poly.pdbx_seq_one_letter_code
_entity_poly.pdbx_strand_id
1 'polypeptide(L)'
;MPEIIIDSIQTCSNKEESGNFPLSMRQRNNSISSQSSVRSQSVPPQTYERMLTKELLLKLREVVNSEQKCKKGKKVQKYFTTPLLQTANSILNVLDFRISHNKPEAEASAQTDNAEQFTEIKSYQPVNKPPKRPSYAEIPRKRPKSKATILIYPKEEKPNTNVEDLLKKELQQSETTVKIKSVRRIQKGGLAITCKREENLQKLTETLKEKETITENITTKRFGMRHPSI
;
A
#
# COMPACT_ATOMS: atom_id res chain seq x y z
N MET A 1 -22.09 63.94 -1.41
CA MET A 1 -21.09 63.71 -2.47
C MET A 1 -20.22 62.52 -2.07
N PRO A 2 -20.26 61.36 -2.75
CA PRO A 2 -21.37 60.66 -3.43
C PRO A 2 -21.61 59.26 -2.78
N GLU A 3 -22.85 58.85 -2.53
CA GLU A 3 -23.81 58.09 -3.38
C GLU A 3 -23.82 56.57 -3.12
N ILE A 4 -24.94 56.17 -2.53
CA ILE A 4 -25.46 54.81 -2.43
C ILE A 4 -26.20 54.54 -3.74
N ILE A 5 -25.90 53.44 -4.42
CA ILE A 5 -26.73 52.91 -5.50
C ILE A 5 -27.17 51.50 -5.09
N ILE A 6 -28.46 51.40 -4.78
CA ILE A 6 -29.25 50.17 -4.76
C ILE A 6 -30.10 50.23 -6.02
N ASP A 7 -30.00 49.20 -6.86
CA ASP A 7 -30.95 48.85 -7.91
C ASP A 7 -30.68 47.38 -8.26
N SER A 8 -31.63 46.54 -8.67
CA SER A 8 -33.06 46.47 -8.50
C SER A 8 -33.43 45.04 -8.92
N ILE A 9 -34.53 44.53 -8.40
CA ILE A 9 -35.04 43.18 -8.65
C ILE A 9 -35.63 43.14 -10.06
N GLN A 10 -35.36 42.10 -10.85
CA GLN A 10 -36.29 41.68 -11.89
C GLN A 10 -36.40 40.16 -11.93
N THR A 11 -37.50 39.70 -11.34
CA THR A 11 -38.15 38.42 -11.61
C THR A 11 -38.69 38.37 -13.04
N CYS A 12 -38.60 37.21 -13.70
CA CYS A 12 -39.64 36.70 -14.60
C CYS A 12 -39.52 35.16 -14.67
N SER A 13 -40.57 34.48 -14.20
CA SER A 13 -40.79 33.05 -14.39
C SER A 13 -41.52 32.77 -15.71
N ASN A 14 -41.23 31.58 -16.25
CA ASN A 14 -42.05 30.70 -17.11
C ASN A 14 -42.24 31.05 -18.60
N LYS A 15 -41.69 30.18 -19.47
CA LYS A 15 -42.52 29.39 -20.40
C LYS A 15 -41.81 28.12 -20.88
N GLU A 16 -42.63 27.12 -21.11
CA GLU A 16 -42.34 25.72 -21.38
C GLU A 16 -41.88 25.46 -22.83
N GLU A 17 -41.42 24.21 -23.00
CA GLU A 17 -41.52 23.36 -24.19
C GLU A 17 -40.40 23.30 -25.24
N SER A 18 -40.20 22.03 -25.60
CA SER A 18 -39.64 21.45 -26.82
C SER A 18 -38.12 21.25 -26.86
N GLY A 19 -37.79 19.97 -27.05
CA GLY A 19 -36.45 19.44 -27.04
C GLY A 19 -35.60 19.88 -28.23
N ASN A 20 -34.30 19.97 -27.98
CA ASN A 20 -33.30 19.29 -28.79
C ASN A 20 -31.96 19.43 -28.06
N PHE A 21 -31.40 18.31 -27.60
CA PHE A 21 -30.02 18.27 -27.12
C PHE A 21 -29.10 18.25 -28.33
N PRO A 22 -28.25 19.26 -28.58
CA PRO A 22 -27.10 19.04 -29.45
C PRO A 22 -26.09 18.19 -28.67
N LEU A 23 -25.91 16.94 -29.10
CA LEU A 23 -24.82 16.05 -28.71
C LEU A 23 -23.49 16.74 -29.04
N SER A 24 -22.95 17.50 -28.09
CA SER A 24 -21.57 17.99 -28.18
C SER A 24 -20.66 16.77 -28.06
N MET A 25 -20.16 16.33 -29.21
CA MET A 25 -19.15 15.29 -29.32
C MET A 25 -17.90 15.74 -28.58
N ARG A 26 -17.72 15.19 -27.37
CA ARG A 26 -16.53 15.37 -26.54
C ARG A 26 -15.32 14.83 -27.31
N GLN A 27 -14.59 15.72 -27.95
CA GLN A 27 -13.34 15.42 -28.65
C GLN A 27 -12.35 14.85 -27.60
N ARG A 28 -12.04 13.56 -27.72
CA ARG A 28 -11.04 12.90 -26.88
C ARG A 28 -9.67 13.32 -27.41
N ASN A 29 -8.99 14.17 -26.66
CA ASN A 29 -7.57 14.42 -26.87
C ASN A 29 -6.82 13.18 -26.40
N ASN A 30 -6.66 12.21 -27.30
CA ASN A 30 -5.72 11.13 -27.11
C ASN A 30 -4.30 11.67 -27.34
N SER A 31 -3.39 11.24 -26.47
CA SER A 31 -1.94 11.24 -26.63
C SER A 31 -1.18 12.54 -26.36
N ILE A 32 -0.66 12.66 -25.13
CA ILE A 32 0.77 12.95 -24.95
C ILE A 32 1.35 11.79 -24.14
N SER A 33 1.93 10.83 -24.84
CA SER A 33 2.85 9.86 -24.27
C SER A 33 4.08 10.64 -23.83
N SER A 34 4.20 10.91 -22.53
CA SER A 34 5.47 11.32 -21.97
C SER A 34 6.34 10.09 -21.89
N GLN A 35 7.15 9.85 -22.92
CA GLN A 35 8.31 8.97 -22.76
C GLN A 35 9.20 9.62 -21.70
N SER A 36 9.15 9.12 -20.48
CA SER A 36 10.24 9.37 -19.54
C SER A 36 11.47 8.72 -20.16
N SER A 37 12.30 9.53 -20.83
CA SER A 37 13.65 9.16 -21.19
C SER A 37 14.42 9.04 -19.88
N VAL A 38 14.25 7.89 -19.23
CA VAL A 38 15.25 7.42 -18.29
C VAL A 38 16.42 7.08 -19.19
N ARG A 39 17.32 8.03 -19.37
CA ARG A 39 18.68 7.73 -19.79
C ARG A 39 19.26 6.87 -18.68
N SER A 40 18.96 5.58 -18.74
CA SER A 40 19.77 4.55 -18.11
C SER A 40 21.15 4.80 -18.68
N GLN A 41 22.02 5.42 -17.89
CA GLN A 41 23.44 5.27 -18.12
C GLN A 41 23.68 3.78 -17.94
N SER A 42 23.56 3.01 -19.03
CA SER A 42 24.03 1.65 -19.07
C SER A 42 25.52 1.77 -18.84
N VAL A 43 25.94 1.54 -17.59
CA VAL A 43 27.35 1.35 -17.29
C VAL A 43 27.77 0.17 -18.17
N PRO A 44 28.76 0.33 -19.07
CA PRO A 44 29.12 -0.73 -20.01
C PRO A 44 29.51 -1.99 -19.22
N PRO A 45 29.20 -3.20 -19.74
CA PRO A 45 29.50 -4.48 -19.07
C PRO A 45 31.00 -4.71 -18.75
N GLN A 46 31.88 -3.90 -19.34
CA GLN A 46 33.33 -4.09 -19.36
C GLN A 46 34.07 -3.62 -18.09
N THR A 47 33.41 -2.98 -17.13
CA THR A 47 34.09 -2.44 -15.93
C THR A 47 34.29 -3.47 -14.81
N TYR A 48 33.54 -4.58 -14.83
CA TYR A 48 33.53 -5.58 -13.75
C TYR A 48 34.28 -6.87 -14.09
N GLU A 49 34.65 -7.09 -15.36
CA GLU A 49 35.29 -8.35 -15.80
C GLU A 49 36.69 -8.56 -15.24
N ARG A 50 37.40 -7.48 -14.87
CA ARG A 50 38.76 -7.54 -14.30
C ARG A 50 38.80 -7.53 -12.78
N MET A 51 37.65 -7.41 -12.11
CA MET A 51 37.59 -7.31 -10.64
C MET A 51 37.71 -8.69 -10.00
N LEU A 52 38.36 -8.75 -8.84
CA LEU A 52 38.39 -9.99 -8.06
C LEU A 52 36.98 -10.34 -7.58
N THR A 53 36.67 -11.63 -7.48
CA THR A 53 35.34 -12.12 -7.07
C THR A 53 34.89 -11.57 -5.71
N LYS A 54 35.84 -11.41 -4.78
CA LYS A 54 35.61 -10.76 -3.48
C LYS A 54 35.26 -9.28 -3.60
N GLU A 55 35.94 -8.54 -4.48
CA GLU A 55 35.66 -7.12 -4.72
C GLU A 55 34.30 -6.92 -5.41
N LEU A 56 33.94 -7.83 -6.32
CA LEU A 56 32.64 -7.84 -6.97
C LEU A 56 31.51 -8.07 -5.96
N LEU A 57 31.70 -8.97 -4.99
CA LEU A 57 30.73 -9.20 -3.91
C LEU A 57 30.61 -7.99 -2.97
N LEU A 58 31.72 -7.32 -2.64
CA LEU A 58 31.68 -6.08 -1.86
C LEU A 58 30.88 -4.99 -2.58
N LYS A 59 31.11 -4.79 -3.89
CA LYS A 59 30.34 -3.85 -4.71
C LYS A 59 28.86 -4.21 -4.77
N LEU A 60 28.54 -5.50 -4.90
CA LEU A 60 27.15 -5.94 -4.90
C LEU A 60 26.47 -5.69 -3.55
N ARG A 61 27.18 -5.90 -2.44
CA ARG A 61 26.69 -5.59 -1.09
C ARG A 61 26.43 -4.10 -0.90
N GLU A 62 27.28 -3.22 -1.45
CA GLU A 62 27.04 -1.76 -1.47
C GLU A 62 25.76 -1.42 -2.24
N VAL A 63 25.57 -2.00 -3.43
CA VAL A 63 24.39 -1.76 -4.28
C VAL A 63 23.12 -2.25 -3.59
N VAL A 64 23.12 -3.45 -3.01
CA VAL A 64 21.96 -4.04 -2.33
C VAL A 64 21.53 -3.21 -1.12
N ASN A 65 22.49 -2.66 -0.37
CA ASN A 65 22.21 -1.85 0.82
C ASN A 65 22.08 -0.35 0.52
N SER A 66 22.24 0.07 -0.74
CA SER A 66 22.14 1.47 -1.10
C SER A 66 20.72 2.01 -0.85
N GLU A 67 20.64 3.32 -0.59
CA GLU A 67 19.38 4.01 -0.40
C GLU A 67 19.15 5.01 -1.54
N GLN A 68 17.91 5.14 -2.01
CA GLN A 68 17.56 6.06 -3.08
C GLN A 68 17.42 7.48 -2.51
N LYS A 69 18.28 8.39 -2.99
CA LYS A 69 18.15 9.82 -2.71
C LYS A 69 16.99 10.39 -3.56
N CYS A 70 15.84 10.61 -2.93
CA CYS A 70 14.75 11.33 -3.58
C CYS A 70 15.07 12.83 -3.70
N LYS A 71 14.91 13.42 -4.89
CA LYS A 71 15.06 14.87 -5.09
C LYS A 71 13.90 15.63 -4.42
N LYS A 72 14.27 16.65 -3.64
CA LYS A 72 13.44 17.67 -2.95
C LYS A 72 12.25 17.14 -2.12
N GLY A 73 12.46 17.01 -0.81
CA GLY A 73 11.40 17.01 0.21
C GLY A 73 10.75 15.65 0.56
N LYS A 74 11.21 14.53 -0.02
CA LYS A 74 10.70 13.19 0.32
C LYS A 74 11.72 12.38 1.12
N LYS A 75 11.22 11.60 2.09
CA LYS A 75 12.01 10.69 2.94
C LYS A 75 12.84 9.74 2.07
N VAL A 76 14.04 9.41 2.52
CA VAL A 76 14.93 8.44 1.88
C VAL A 76 14.19 7.11 1.72
N GLN A 77 14.18 6.56 0.51
CA GLN A 77 13.46 5.33 0.19
C GLN A 77 14.49 4.24 -0.14
N LYS A 78 14.37 3.08 0.50
CA LYS A 78 15.22 1.91 0.21
C LYS A 78 14.82 1.29 -1.13
N TYR A 79 15.78 0.79 -1.90
CA TYR A 79 15.50 0.09 -3.16
C TYR A 79 14.77 -1.24 -2.93
N PHE A 80 15.07 -1.92 -1.82
CA PHE A 80 14.43 -3.17 -1.44
C PHE A 80 13.50 -2.99 -0.24
N THR A 81 12.44 -3.79 -0.21
CA THR A 81 11.64 -3.98 1.01
C THR A 81 12.46 -4.77 2.04
N THR A 82 12.15 -4.60 3.34
CA THR A 82 12.86 -5.29 4.43
C THR A 82 13.02 -6.81 4.23
N PRO A 83 11.97 -7.59 3.85
CA PRO A 83 12.13 -9.02 3.63
C PRO A 83 13.04 -9.33 2.44
N LEU A 84 12.94 -8.57 1.34
CA LEU A 84 13.80 -8.77 0.17
C LEU A 84 15.27 -8.45 0.48
N LEU A 85 15.52 -7.42 1.29
CA LEU A 85 16.86 -7.07 1.74
C LEU A 85 17.49 -8.18 2.58
N GLN A 86 16.71 -8.79 3.48
CA GLN A 86 17.15 -9.93 4.29
C GLN A 86 17.48 -11.15 3.41
N THR A 87 16.62 -11.46 2.44
CA THR A 87 16.87 -12.54 1.48
C THR A 87 18.14 -12.28 0.66
N ALA A 88 18.32 -11.06 0.13
CA ALA A 88 19.50 -10.69 -0.64
C ALA A 88 20.80 -10.79 0.19
N ASN A 89 20.80 -10.29 1.42
CA ASN A 89 21.95 -10.40 2.32
C ASN A 89 22.25 -11.85 2.72
N SER A 90 21.22 -12.70 2.89
CA SER A 90 21.42 -14.14 3.13
C SER A 90 22.10 -14.83 1.93
N ILE A 91 21.70 -14.49 0.70
CA ILE A 91 22.33 -15.01 -0.52
C ILE A 91 23.80 -14.54 -0.61
N LEU A 92 24.07 -13.26 -0.34
CA LEU A 92 25.44 -12.73 -0.34
C LEU A 92 26.34 -13.45 0.67
N ASN A 93 25.84 -13.73 1.88
CA ASN A 93 26.59 -14.49 2.88
C ASN A 93 26.93 -15.92 2.44
N VAL A 94 25.99 -16.60 1.77
CA VAL A 94 26.22 -17.94 1.22
C VAL A 94 27.27 -17.89 0.10
N LEU A 95 27.29 -16.84 -0.72
CA LEU A 95 28.29 -16.65 -1.76
C LEU A 95 29.68 -16.37 -1.17
N ASP A 96 29.78 -15.48 -0.18
CA ASP A 96 31.03 -15.21 0.55
C ASP A 96 31.61 -16.50 1.18
N PHE A 97 30.75 -17.31 1.79
CA PHE A 97 31.11 -18.61 2.36
C PHE A 97 31.65 -19.55 1.28
N ARG A 98 30.92 -19.73 0.17
CA ARG A 98 31.36 -20.63 -0.92
C ARG A 98 32.69 -20.20 -1.53
N ILE A 99 32.94 -18.91 -1.68
CA ILE A 99 34.20 -18.39 -2.23
C ILE A 99 35.35 -18.54 -1.23
N SER A 100 35.07 -18.42 0.07
CA SER A 100 36.08 -18.62 1.10
C SER A 100 36.48 -20.09 1.26
N HIS A 101 35.57 -21.02 0.98
CA HIS A 101 35.81 -22.46 1.10
C HIS A 101 36.24 -23.16 -0.20
N ASN A 102 36.02 -22.55 -1.37
CA ASN A 102 36.60 -23.02 -2.63
C ASN A 102 37.85 -22.20 -2.94
N LYS A 103 38.99 -22.62 -2.39
CA LYS A 103 40.31 -22.19 -2.87
C LYS A 103 40.55 -22.89 -4.22
N PRO A 104 40.96 -22.18 -5.29
CA PRO A 104 41.34 -22.85 -6.52
C PRO A 104 42.65 -23.62 -6.27
N GLU A 105 42.56 -24.94 -6.12
CA GLU A 105 43.67 -25.83 -6.41
C GLU A 105 43.85 -25.82 -7.93
N ALA A 106 44.87 -25.11 -8.39
CA ALA A 106 45.45 -25.37 -9.69
C ALA A 106 46.44 -26.53 -9.53
N GLU A 107 46.36 -27.47 -10.48
CA GLU A 107 47.34 -28.53 -10.80
C GLU A 107 47.28 -29.83 -9.98
N ALA A 108 46.69 -30.89 -10.57
CA ALA A 108 47.41 -32.07 -11.05
C ALA A 108 46.49 -33.29 -11.26
N SER A 109 46.80 -34.02 -12.32
CA SER A 109 46.18 -35.23 -12.85
C SER A 109 46.25 -36.47 -11.96
N ALA A 110 45.38 -37.42 -12.31
CA ALA A 110 45.51 -38.88 -12.25
C ALA A 110 44.72 -39.63 -11.17
N GLN A 111 43.97 -40.60 -11.67
CA GLN A 111 43.28 -41.68 -10.97
C GLN A 111 44.26 -42.51 -10.14
N THR A 112 43.81 -43.02 -8.99
CA THR A 112 43.98 -44.44 -8.64
C THR A 112 42.93 -44.87 -7.63
N ASP A 113 42.33 -46.01 -7.96
CA ASP A 113 41.33 -46.76 -7.21
C ASP A 113 41.85 -47.37 -5.89
N ASN A 114 40.89 -47.90 -5.12
CA ASN A 114 40.92 -48.88 -4.02
C ASN A 114 40.52 -48.28 -2.66
N ALA A 115 39.70 -48.92 -1.83
CA ALA A 115 38.74 -50.02 -1.92
C ALA A 115 38.03 -50.00 -0.55
N GLU A 116 36.70 -49.96 -0.59
CA GLU A 116 35.72 -50.56 0.32
C GLU A 116 36.00 -50.58 1.84
N GLN A 117 35.18 -49.82 2.58
CA GLN A 117 34.44 -50.36 3.73
C GLN A 117 33.03 -49.73 3.78
N PHE A 118 32.03 -50.56 3.46
CA PHE A 118 30.62 -50.39 3.85
C PHE A 118 30.57 -50.44 5.40
N THR A 119 29.80 -49.64 6.14
CA THR A 119 28.33 -49.56 6.14
C THR A 119 27.88 -48.32 6.95
N GLU A 120 27.07 -47.43 6.38
CA GLU A 120 25.87 -46.95 7.08
C GLU A 120 24.84 -46.45 6.07
N ILE A 121 23.60 -46.88 6.30
CA ILE A 121 22.51 -46.88 5.33
C ILE A 121 22.03 -45.43 5.12
N LYS A 122 22.09 -44.99 3.87
CA LYS A 122 21.33 -43.83 3.36
C LYS A 122 19.83 -44.00 3.66
N SER A 123 19.33 -43.27 4.65
CA SER A 123 17.94 -42.80 4.60
C SER A 123 17.94 -41.44 3.92
N TYR A 124 17.94 -41.45 2.59
CA TYR A 124 17.52 -40.28 1.84
C TYR A 124 16.02 -40.10 2.05
N GLN A 125 15.66 -39.21 2.98
CA GLN A 125 14.37 -38.54 2.89
C GLN A 125 14.26 -37.93 1.48
N PRO A 126 13.20 -38.20 0.70
CA PRO A 126 12.95 -37.48 -0.53
C PRO A 126 12.50 -36.05 -0.15
N VAL A 127 13.47 -35.19 0.16
CA VAL A 127 13.28 -33.75 0.21
C VAL A 127 13.27 -33.28 -1.23
N ASN A 128 12.08 -33.18 -1.82
CA ASN A 128 11.68 -32.24 -2.89
C ASN A 128 10.28 -32.61 -3.40
N LYS A 129 9.27 -32.57 -2.51
CA LYS A 129 7.93 -32.22 -3.01
C LYS A 129 7.98 -30.72 -3.30
N PRO A 130 7.54 -30.23 -4.47
CA PRO A 130 7.38 -28.79 -4.68
C PRO A 130 6.57 -28.25 -3.51
N PRO A 131 6.89 -27.04 -2.98
CA PRO A 131 6.12 -26.48 -1.87
C PRO A 131 4.66 -26.54 -2.29
N LYS A 132 3.85 -27.35 -1.57
CA LYS A 132 2.42 -27.44 -1.82
C LYS A 132 1.91 -26.01 -1.77
N ARG A 133 1.55 -25.47 -2.94
CA ARG A 133 0.89 -24.18 -2.98
C ARG A 133 -0.38 -24.39 -2.16
N PRO A 134 -0.59 -23.63 -1.08
CA PRO A 134 -1.77 -23.81 -0.27
C PRO A 134 -2.98 -23.75 -1.21
N SER A 135 -3.86 -24.74 -1.10
CA SER A 135 -5.14 -24.70 -1.82
C SER A 135 -5.82 -23.35 -1.53
N TYR A 136 -6.64 -22.85 -2.45
CA TYR A 136 -7.36 -21.59 -2.24
C TYR A 136 -8.16 -21.60 -0.92
N ALA A 137 -8.60 -22.78 -0.47
CA ALA A 137 -9.25 -23.01 0.82
C ALA A 137 -8.28 -23.00 2.04
N GLU A 138 -7.01 -23.38 1.86
CA GLU A 138 -5.97 -23.43 2.90
C GLU A 138 -5.26 -22.09 3.11
N ILE A 139 -5.52 -21.09 2.27
CA ILE A 139 -5.11 -19.73 2.52
C ILE A 139 -6.21 -19.10 3.40
N PRO A 140 -6.11 -19.11 4.74
CA PRO A 140 -6.91 -18.18 5.51
C PRO A 140 -6.52 -16.82 4.95
N ARG A 141 -7.46 -16.12 4.29
CA ARG A 141 -7.28 -14.72 3.99
C ARG A 141 -6.85 -14.13 5.32
N LYS A 142 -5.58 -13.71 5.46
CA LYS A 142 -5.08 -12.95 6.61
C LYS A 142 -5.81 -11.62 6.59
N ARG A 143 -7.13 -11.68 6.81
CA ARG A 143 -7.98 -10.53 6.98
C ARG A 143 -7.46 -9.97 8.29
N PRO A 144 -6.97 -8.72 8.28
CA PRO A 144 -6.49 -8.14 9.50
C PRO A 144 -7.59 -8.28 10.56
N LYS A 145 -7.20 -8.75 11.74
CA LYS A 145 -8.03 -8.75 12.95
C LYS A 145 -8.80 -7.43 13.00
N SER A 146 -10.10 -7.52 13.30
CA SER A 146 -11.10 -6.43 13.29
C SER A 146 -10.45 -5.05 13.23
N LYS A 147 -10.47 -4.42 12.05
CA LYS A 147 -10.00 -3.05 11.93
C LYS A 147 -10.85 -2.20 12.88
N ALA A 148 -10.23 -1.37 13.71
CA ALA A 148 -10.91 -0.35 14.49
C ALA A 148 -11.61 0.61 13.52
N THR A 149 -12.78 0.25 13.03
CA THR A 149 -13.53 0.94 11.99
C THR A 149 -14.97 1.11 12.42
N ILE A 150 -15.47 2.33 12.27
CA ILE A 150 -16.86 2.69 12.47
C ILE A 150 -17.46 3.10 11.13
N LEU A 151 -18.69 2.69 10.90
CA LEU A 151 -19.49 3.10 9.75
C LEU A 151 -20.46 4.17 10.23
N ILE A 152 -20.58 5.24 9.45
CA ILE A 152 -21.43 6.38 9.75
C ILE A 152 -22.31 6.61 8.53
N TYR A 153 -23.60 6.79 8.73
CA TYR A 153 -24.54 7.08 7.66
C TYR A 153 -25.36 8.31 8.01
N PRO A 154 -25.83 9.08 7.04
CA PRO A 154 -26.87 10.06 7.29
C PRO A 154 -28.14 9.34 7.78
N LYS A 155 -28.91 9.98 8.66
CA LYS A 155 -30.21 9.46 9.09
C LYS A 155 -31.22 9.58 7.93
N GLU A 156 -32.19 8.67 7.86
CA GLU A 156 -33.14 8.58 6.74
C GLU A 156 -33.96 9.86 6.53
N GLU A 157 -34.17 10.63 7.61
CA GLU A 157 -34.86 11.92 7.60
C GLU A 157 -34.08 13.01 6.82
N LYS A 158 -32.76 12.87 6.66
CA LYS A 158 -31.88 13.89 6.06
C LYS A 158 -30.79 13.27 5.17
N PRO A 159 -31.15 12.67 4.02
CA PRO A 159 -30.23 11.89 3.19
C PRO A 159 -29.15 12.72 2.48
N ASN A 160 -29.37 14.03 2.30
CA ASN A 160 -28.44 14.94 1.62
C ASN A 160 -27.46 15.65 2.58
N THR A 161 -27.32 15.18 3.81
CA THR A 161 -26.38 15.77 4.78
C THR A 161 -24.94 15.40 4.44
N ASN A 162 -24.06 16.42 4.37
CA ASN A 162 -22.62 16.21 4.18
C ASN A 162 -21.98 15.70 5.49
N VAL A 163 -22.07 14.39 5.70
CA VAL A 163 -21.57 13.69 6.91
C VAL A 163 -20.08 14.01 7.17
N GLU A 164 -19.26 14.09 6.12
CA GLU A 164 -17.83 14.40 6.25
C GLU A 164 -17.57 15.78 6.88
N ASP A 165 -18.30 16.80 6.46
CA ASP A 165 -18.04 18.17 6.91
C ASP A 165 -18.60 18.40 8.31
N LEU A 166 -19.73 17.77 8.64
CA LEU A 166 -20.28 17.74 9.98
C LEU A 166 -19.28 17.09 10.96
N LEU A 167 -18.70 15.94 10.61
CA LEU A 167 -17.68 15.28 11.42
C LEU A 167 -16.39 16.08 11.54
N LYS A 168 -15.95 16.79 10.49
CA LYS A 168 -14.74 17.62 10.57
C LYS A 168 -14.94 18.79 11.52
N LYS A 169 -16.05 19.52 11.39
CA LYS A 169 -16.40 20.62 12.30
C LYS A 169 -16.44 20.14 13.74
N GLU A 170 -17.02 18.96 13.94
CA GLU A 170 -17.12 18.36 15.25
C GLU A 170 -15.75 18.00 15.84
N LEU A 171 -14.94 17.27 15.08
CA LEU A 171 -13.62 16.83 15.53
C LEU A 171 -12.66 18.00 15.74
N GLN A 172 -12.90 19.14 15.08
CA GLN A 172 -12.19 20.40 15.34
C GLN A 172 -12.64 21.07 16.65
N GLN A 173 -13.92 20.96 17.00
CA GLN A 173 -14.46 21.52 18.24
C GLN A 173 -14.14 20.66 19.46
N SER A 174 -14.04 19.34 19.28
CA SER A 174 -13.65 18.43 20.36
C SER A 174 -12.16 18.62 20.70
N GLU A 175 -11.84 18.84 21.98
CA GLU A 175 -10.44 18.89 22.46
C GLU A 175 -9.74 17.52 22.33
N THR A 176 -10.50 16.45 22.09
CA THR A 176 -9.99 15.09 21.97
C THR A 176 -9.35 14.86 20.59
N THR A 177 -8.02 14.77 20.56
CA THR A 177 -7.29 14.43 19.32
C THR A 177 -7.43 12.93 18.97
N VAL A 178 -8.40 12.58 18.12
CA VAL A 178 -8.59 11.21 17.61
C VAL A 178 -7.61 10.89 16.48
N LYS A 179 -6.79 9.83 16.64
CA LYS A 179 -5.84 9.41 15.60
C LYS A 179 -6.50 8.55 14.52
N ILE A 180 -7.06 9.22 13.52
CA ILE A 180 -7.67 8.58 12.33
C ILE A 180 -6.56 8.06 11.38
N LYS A 181 -6.75 6.84 10.86
CA LYS A 181 -5.86 6.22 9.87
C LYS A 181 -6.33 6.48 8.44
N SER A 182 -7.62 6.32 8.19
CA SER A 182 -8.21 6.56 6.87
C SER A 182 -9.70 6.82 6.98
N VAL A 183 -10.20 7.69 6.10
CA VAL A 183 -11.63 7.94 5.90
C VAL A 183 -11.97 7.50 4.47
N ARG A 184 -13.08 6.78 4.29
CA ARG A 184 -13.57 6.35 2.97
C ARG A 184 -15.06 6.57 2.84
N ARG A 185 -15.50 7.09 1.71
CA ARG A 185 -16.91 7.13 1.34
C ARG A 185 -17.41 5.72 1.04
N ILE A 186 -18.62 5.41 1.46
CA ILE A 186 -19.32 4.14 1.22
C ILE A 186 -20.69 4.41 0.61
N GLN A 187 -21.40 3.35 0.23
CA GLN A 187 -22.73 3.45 -0.36
C GLN A 187 -23.71 4.18 0.57
N LYS A 188 -24.84 4.66 0.01
CA LYS A 188 -25.90 5.38 0.74
C LYS A 188 -25.39 6.66 1.45
N GLY A 189 -24.45 7.37 0.83
CA GLY A 189 -23.89 8.59 1.40
C GLY A 189 -23.12 8.39 2.70
N GLY A 190 -22.78 7.14 3.06
CA GLY A 190 -22.10 6.83 4.30
C GLY A 190 -20.60 7.12 4.26
N LEU A 191 -20.00 7.05 5.44
CA LEU A 191 -18.58 7.23 5.70
C LEU A 191 -18.04 6.11 6.58
N ALA A 192 -16.94 5.48 6.15
CA ALA A 192 -16.19 4.52 6.94
C ALA A 192 -14.91 5.17 7.47
N ILE A 193 -14.80 5.26 8.80
CA ILE A 193 -13.63 5.83 9.48
C ILE A 193 -12.86 4.70 10.13
N THR A 194 -11.61 4.50 9.72
CA THR A 194 -10.68 3.56 10.34
C THR A 194 -9.68 4.31 11.22
N CYS A 195 -9.58 3.91 12.48
CA CYS A 195 -8.62 4.40 13.46
C CYS A 195 -7.36 3.53 13.52
N LYS A 196 -6.28 4.04 14.13
CA LYS A 196 -5.05 3.26 14.35
C LYS A 196 -5.16 2.27 15.51
N ARG A 197 -5.92 2.61 16.55
CA ARG A 197 -6.16 1.79 17.76
C ARG A 197 -7.64 1.79 18.09
N GLU A 198 -8.09 0.79 18.84
CA GLU A 198 -9.48 0.66 19.30
C GLU A 198 -9.88 1.78 20.30
N GLU A 199 -8.96 2.21 21.17
CA GLU A 199 -9.17 3.35 22.09
C GLU A 199 -9.66 4.62 21.37
N ASN A 200 -9.06 4.90 20.21
CA ASN A 200 -9.44 6.07 19.39
C ASN A 200 -10.84 5.90 18.79
N LEU A 201 -11.26 4.66 18.52
CA LEU A 201 -12.59 4.38 18.01
C LEU A 201 -13.65 4.52 19.13
N GLN A 202 -13.34 4.09 20.35
CA GLN A 202 -14.22 4.29 21.51
C GLN A 202 -14.43 5.79 21.78
N LYS A 203 -13.34 6.57 21.88
CA LYS A 203 -13.41 8.04 22.04
C LYS A 203 -14.21 8.71 20.93
N LEU A 204 -14.02 8.29 19.69
CA LEU A 204 -14.81 8.80 18.57
C LEU A 204 -16.29 8.41 18.68
N THR A 205 -16.61 7.23 19.20
CA THR A 205 -18.00 6.82 19.40
C THR A 205 -18.66 7.59 20.55
N GLU A 206 -17.92 7.88 21.61
CA GLU A 206 -18.36 8.67 22.77
C GLU A 206 -18.63 10.12 22.37
N THR A 207 -17.66 10.79 21.75
CA THR A 207 -17.82 12.17 21.24
C THR A 207 -19.02 12.32 20.29
N LEU A 208 -19.26 11.34 19.41
CA LEU A 208 -20.43 11.36 18.53
C LEU A 208 -21.77 11.13 19.26
N LYS A 209 -21.75 10.50 20.43
CA LYS A 209 -22.94 10.28 21.28
C LYS A 209 -23.23 11.45 22.22
N GLU A 210 -22.19 12.15 22.67
CA GLU A 210 -22.30 13.28 23.58
C GLU A 210 -23.03 14.48 22.95
N LYS A 211 -22.91 14.66 21.63
CA LYS A 211 -23.55 15.79 20.93
C LYS A 211 -24.86 15.41 20.27
N GLU A 212 -25.95 15.97 20.78
CA GLU A 212 -27.32 15.75 20.28
C GLU A 212 -27.50 16.16 18.81
N THR A 213 -26.90 17.26 18.39
CA THR A 213 -26.96 17.73 17.00
C THR A 213 -26.41 16.70 16.01
N ILE A 214 -25.49 15.84 16.44
CA ILE A 214 -24.88 14.82 15.60
C ILE A 214 -25.76 13.57 15.61
N THR A 215 -26.17 13.10 16.78
CA THR A 215 -27.01 11.90 16.92
C THR A 215 -28.36 12.03 16.21
N GLU A 216 -28.88 13.24 16.06
CA GLU A 216 -30.08 13.51 15.27
C GLU A 216 -29.85 13.38 13.75
N ASN A 217 -28.67 13.72 13.25
CA ASN A 217 -28.39 13.79 11.82
C ASN A 217 -27.72 12.53 11.25
N ILE A 218 -26.99 11.79 12.09
CA ILE A 218 -26.20 10.62 11.65
C ILE A 218 -26.54 9.38 12.46
N THR A 219 -26.36 8.22 11.84
CA THR A 219 -26.43 6.91 12.49
C THR A 219 -25.06 6.25 12.44
N THR A 220 -24.63 5.70 13.57
CA THR A 220 -23.33 5.02 13.68
C THR A 220 -23.52 3.51 13.80
N LYS A 221 -22.70 2.73 13.09
CA LYS A 221 -22.71 1.27 13.12
C LYS A 221 -21.29 0.74 13.27
N ARG A 222 -21.09 -0.18 14.23
CA ARG A 222 -19.79 -0.83 14.41
C ARG A 222 -19.50 -1.76 13.24
N PHE A 223 -18.26 -1.72 12.74
CA PHE A 223 -17.84 -2.67 11.72
C PHE A 223 -17.70 -4.08 12.33
N GLY A 224 -18.58 -4.99 11.92
CA GLY A 224 -18.56 -6.39 12.37
C GLY A 224 -18.17 -7.35 11.24
N MET A 225 -17.56 -8.47 11.59
CA MET A 225 -17.38 -9.58 10.65
C MET A 225 -18.74 -10.22 10.35
N ARG A 226 -19.02 -10.45 9.07
CA ARG A 226 -20.16 -11.29 8.67
C ARG A 226 -19.72 -12.74 8.59
N HIS A 227 -20.60 -13.64 9.00
CA HIS A 227 -20.42 -15.07 8.75
C HIS A 227 -20.49 -15.31 7.24
N PRO A 228 -19.61 -16.17 6.70
CA PRO A 228 -19.57 -16.44 5.27
C PRO A 228 -20.74 -17.28 4.75
N SER A 229 -21.60 -17.79 5.63
CA SER A 229 -22.74 -18.67 5.31
C SER A 229 -24.07 -17.92 5.10
N ILE A 230 -24.03 -16.64 4.73
CA ILE A 230 -25.22 -15.81 4.43
C ILE A 230 -25.24 -15.51 2.95
#